data_AF-A0A930ATE3-F1
#
_entry.id   AF-A0A930ATE3-F1
#
_cell.length_a   1.000
_cell.length_b   1.000
_cell.length_c   1.000
_cell.angle_alpha   90.00
_cell.angle_beta   90.00
_cell.angle_gamma   90.00
#
_symmetry.space_group_name_H-M   'P 1'
#
loop_
_entity.id
_entity.type
_entity.pdbx_description
1 polymer ?
#
loop_
_entity_poly.entity_id
_entity_poly.type
_entity_poly.pdbx_seq_one_letter_code
_entity_poly.pdbx_strand_id
1 'polypeptide(L)'
;MNLTISKTEFYNTLQLVSRAISPNSPQTSLRGLKIEVKNQSIVVTGSDADISIQRTITANEKNKLNILEEGSILIESKYLLEIVRKIDSEEIHVEIIDGSLTKFSGNSAVFKINGMNPHDYPTIDFSKPANSVVISSSVMSDIIEQTTFATSIKETKPVLTGVNFHLANNILCCTATDSYRLAKKTIPFTSSDSFNVTIPSKSLNEVKATMLGDDSEIQIFLNDKKAQFVNEDMILQTRLLDGGYPETDRLIPREFKYTLEISRSDLIHAIDRTTFIKTDNMTINRLQCSTEEIVLTNKSQEIGESHETLVGTFTGEPLDISFSGNYVMEAARSIRGDKLKIEFVGEMRPFILSSEEDPTILQLVLPVRTYN
;
A
#
# COMPACT_ATOMS: atom_id res chain seq x y z
N MET A 1 20.84 27.15 -13.28
CA MET A 1 20.19 25.89 -13.70
C MET A 1 19.63 26.03 -15.09
N ASN A 2 20.13 25.23 -16.04
CA ASN A 2 19.71 25.20 -17.43
C ASN A 2 19.90 23.78 -18.01
N LEU A 3 18.83 23.16 -18.52
CA LEU A 3 18.87 21.80 -19.06
C LEU A 3 17.79 21.54 -20.11
N THR A 4 17.99 20.47 -20.88
CA THR A 4 16.99 19.83 -21.73
C THR A 4 16.79 18.38 -21.28
N ILE A 5 15.54 17.89 -21.30
CA ILE A 5 15.17 16.52 -20.91
C ILE A 5 13.96 16.02 -21.72
N SER A 6 13.86 14.71 -21.92
CA SER A 6 12.65 14.04 -22.43
C SER A 6 11.41 14.43 -21.60
N LYS A 7 10.36 14.93 -22.28
CA LYS A 7 9.09 15.29 -21.64
C LYS A 7 8.49 14.10 -20.91
N THR A 8 8.45 12.94 -21.57
CA THR A 8 7.80 11.74 -21.04
C THR A 8 8.47 11.27 -19.76
N GLU A 9 9.80 11.17 -19.75
CA GLU A 9 10.56 10.71 -18.58
C GLU A 9 10.51 11.71 -17.42
N PHE A 10 10.59 13.00 -17.74
CA PHE A 10 10.45 14.03 -16.73
C PHE A 10 9.05 14.01 -16.12
N TYR A 11 8.00 13.95 -16.95
CA TYR A 11 6.61 13.88 -16.47
C TYR A 11 6.37 12.65 -15.58
N ASN A 12 6.81 11.47 -16.01
CA ASN A 12 6.66 10.23 -15.26
C ASN A 12 7.37 10.33 -13.90
N THR A 13 8.58 10.89 -13.86
CA THR A 13 9.31 11.14 -12.62
C THR A 13 8.56 12.10 -11.69
N LEU A 14 8.07 13.22 -12.22
CA LEU A 14 7.30 14.18 -11.44
C LEU A 14 6.03 13.55 -10.88
N GLN A 15 5.31 12.73 -11.66
CA GLN A 15 4.12 12.03 -11.19
C GLN A 15 4.45 11.07 -10.04
N LEU A 16 5.46 10.23 -10.19
CA LEU A 16 5.89 9.27 -9.17
C LEU A 16 6.28 9.97 -7.87
N VAL A 17 7.16 10.96 -7.94
CA VAL A 17 7.65 11.69 -6.77
C VAL A 17 6.55 12.53 -6.11
N SER A 18 5.59 13.05 -6.89
CA SER A 18 4.47 13.83 -6.35
C SER A 18 3.52 13.05 -5.44
N ARG A 19 3.58 11.72 -5.45
CA ARG A 19 2.75 10.88 -4.57
C ARG A 19 3.14 10.99 -3.10
N ALA A 20 4.37 11.41 -2.82
CA ALA A 20 4.81 11.74 -1.46
C ALA A 20 4.37 13.14 -1.01
N ILE A 21 3.68 13.93 -1.83
CA ILE A 21 3.28 15.30 -1.48
C ILE A 21 1.84 15.34 -1.00
N SER A 22 1.61 16.02 0.13
CA SER A 22 0.27 16.40 0.56
C SER A 22 -0.10 17.78 -0.02
N PRO A 23 -1.09 17.90 -0.92
CA PRO A 23 -1.45 19.17 -1.54
C PRO A 23 -1.91 20.24 -0.53
N ASN A 24 -2.44 19.79 0.61
CA ASN A 24 -2.96 20.64 1.68
C ASN A 24 -1.96 20.79 2.83
N SER A 25 -0.68 20.46 2.64
CA SER A 25 0.34 20.58 3.70
C SER A 25 0.35 22.02 4.27
N PRO A 26 0.36 22.20 5.61
CA PRO A 26 0.45 23.53 6.21
C PRO A 26 1.79 24.21 5.89
N GLN A 27 2.86 23.42 5.70
CA GLN A 27 4.15 23.92 5.24
C GLN A 27 4.14 24.02 3.72
N THR A 28 4.17 25.25 3.19
CA THR A 28 4.08 25.54 1.76
C THR A 28 5.24 24.92 0.97
N SER A 29 6.44 24.85 1.53
CA SER A 29 7.58 24.22 0.85
C SER A 29 7.39 22.73 0.58
N LEU A 30 6.62 22.02 1.42
CA LEU A 30 6.26 20.61 1.22
C LEU A 30 5.15 20.40 0.18
N ARG A 31 4.55 21.46 -0.36
CA ARG A 31 3.62 21.36 -1.51
C ARG A 31 4.37 21.28 -2.85
N GLY A 32 5.68 21.49 -2.84
CA GLY A 32 6.52 21.54 -4.03
C GLY A 32 7.38 20.30 -4.23
N LEU A 33 7.83 20.15 -5.47
CA LEU A 33 8.89 19.23 -5.86
C LEU A 33 10.21 20.00 -5.89
N LYS A 34 11.19 19.52 -5.13
CA LYS A 34 12.55 20.05 -5.17
C LYS A 34 13.29 19.38 -6.33
N ILE A 35 13.81 20.18 -7.25
CA ILE A 35 14.61 19.73 -8.40
C ILE A 35 16.03 20.23 -8.19
N GLU A 36 16.99 19.31 -8.19
CA GLU A 36 18.41 19.60 -8.04
C GLU A 36 19.16 19.02 -9.22
N VAL A 37 19.98 19.84 -9.87
CA VAL A 37 20.74 19.48 -11.06
C VAL A 37 22.21 19.59 -10.69
N LYS A 38 22.89 18.46 -10.61
CA LYS A 38 24.28 18.37 -10.17
C LYS A 38 24.92 17.10 -10.72
N ASN A 39 26.22 17.11 -11.00
CA ASN A 39 26.99 15.90 -11.35
C ASN A 39 26.39 15.10 -12.52
N GLN A 40 25.93 15.79 -13.57
CA GLN A 40 25.27 15.18 -14.74
C GLN A 40 23.96 14.40 -14.44
N SER A 41 23.29 14.71 -13.33
CA SER A 41 21.99 14.13 -13.02
C SER A 41 20.99 15.18 -12.53
N ILE A 42 19.71 14.82 -12.60
CA ILE A 42 18.61 15.53 -11.95
C ILE A 42 18.13 14.69 -10.78
N VAL A 43 18.08 15.27 -9.59
CA VAL A 43 17.46 14.67 -8.40
C VAL A 43 16.14 15.37 -8.14
N VAL A 44 15.04 14.63 -8.15
CA VAL A 44 13.70 15.14 -7.86
C VAL A 44 13.26 14.57 -6.52
N THR A 45 12.90 15.45 -5.58
CA THR A 45 12.47 15.08 -4.22
C THR A 45 11.09 15.63 -3.90
N GLY A 46 10.24 14.78 -3.31
CA GLY A 46 8.90 15.11 -2.82
C GLY A 46 8.68 14.50 -1.43
N SER A 47 7.90 15.15 -0.58
CA SER A 47 7.75 14.76 0.82
C SER A 47 6.51 15.39 1.45
N ASP A 48 5.90 14.68 2.40
CA ASP A 48 4.87 15.17 3.32
C ASP A 48 5.35 15.16 4.78
N ALA A 49 6.68 15.02 4.98
CA ALA A 49 7.41 14.79 6.23
C ALA A 49 7.34 13.37 6.80
N ASP A 50 6.29 12.59 6.49
CA ASP A 50 6.19 11.19 6.91
C ASP A 50 6.77 10.25 5.85
N ILE A 51 6.43 10.51 4.58
CA ILE A 51 6.90 9.81 3.40
C ILE A 51 7.74 10.79 2.58
N SER A 52 8.86 10.32 2.05
CA SER A 52 9.70 11.08 1.13
C SER A 52 10.14 10.19 -0.02
N ILE A 53 9.95 10.66 -1.25
CA ILE A 53 10.43 9.97 -2.45
C ILE A 53 11.50 10.83 -3.10
N GLN A 54 12.62 10.20 -3.45
CA GLN A 54 13.70 10.82 -4.22
C GLN A 54 13.98 9.95 -5.45
N ARG A 55 14.01 10.54 -6.64
CA ARG A 55 14.41 9.87 -7.88
C ARG A 55 15.56 10.60 -8.54
N THR A 56 16.51 9.84 -9.07
CA THR A 56 17.67 10.34 -9.82
C THR A 56 17.51 10.03 -11.30
N ILE A 57 17.56 11.05 -12.15
CA ILE A 57 17.57 10.93 -13.60
C ILE A 57 19.00 11.18 -14.08
N THR A 58 19.59 10.21 -14.76
CA THR A 58 20.95 10.30 -15.33
C THR A 58 20.90 10.47 -16.85
N ALA A 59 22.00 10.94 -17.44
CA ALA A 59 22.10 11.04 -18.89
C ALA A 59 22.16 9.66 -19.55
N ASN A 60 21.19 9.38 -20.41
CA ASN A 60 21.13 8.21 -21.28
C ASN A 60 20.22 8.49 -22.49
N GLU A 61 20.18 7.57 -23.46
CA GLU A 61 19.39 7.72 -24.69
C GLU A 61 17.89 7.97 -24.44
N LYS A 62 17.34 7.35 -23.40
CA LYS A 62 15.92 7.43 -23.04
C LYS A 62 15.57 8.79 -22.42
N ASN A 63 16.41 9.27 -21.51
CA ASN A 63 16.19 10.51 -20.78
C ASN A 63 16.50 11.74 -21.63
N LYS A 64 17.35 11.62 -22.65
CA LYS A 64 17.81 12.75 -23.50
C LYS A 64 18.27 13.96 -22.66
N LEU A 65 18.90 13.69 -21.53
CA LEU A 65 19.28 14.71 -20.57
C LEU A 65 20.55 15.43 -21.04
N ASN A 66 20.45 16.74 -21.25
CA ASN A 66 21.57 17.62 -21.51
C ASN A 66 21.58 18.75 -20.47
N ILE A 67 22.63 18.85 -19.67
CA ILE A 67 22.76 19.87 -18.63
C ILE A 67 23.76 20.92 -19.08
N LEU A 68 23.29 22.16 -19.22
CA LEU A 68 24.10 23.33 -19.57
C LEU A 68 24.59 24.07 -18.31
N GLU A 69 23.77 24.09 -17.26
CA GLU A 69 24.10 24.77 -16.01
C GLU A 69 23.45 24.05 -14.82
N GLU A 70 24.24 23.80 -13.78
CA GLU A 70 23.77 23.23 -12.52
C GLU A 70 22.88 24.22 -11.74
N GLY A 71 22.20 23.73 -10.71
CA GLY A 71 21.42 24.55 -9.79
C GLY A 71 20.22 23.81 -9.22
N SER A 72 19.37 24.52 -8.50
CA SER A 72 18.21 23.91 -7.88
C SER A 72 17.03 24.86 -7.81
N ILE A 73 15.83 24.30 -7.78
CA ILE A 73 14.59 25.06 -7.65
C ILE A 73 13.54 24.22 -6.91
N LEU A 74 12.62 24.89 -6.23
CA LEU A 74 11.42 24.29 -5.67
C LEU A 74 10.19 24.83 -6.40
N ILE A 75 9.32 23.96 -6.93
CA ILE A 75 8.11 24.39 -7.66
C ILE A 75 6.91 23.62 -7.15
N GLU A 76 5.79 24.31 -6.93
CA GLU A 76 4.54 23.67 -6.47
C GLU A 76 4.12 22.55 -7.44
N SER A 77 3.90 21.35 -6.89
CA SER A 77 3.80 20.11 -7.68
C SER A 77 2.64 20.16 -8.68
N LYS A 78 1.49 20.71 -8.26
CA LYS A 78 0.28 20.84 -9.09
C LYS A 78 0.54 21.64 -10.36
N TYR A 79 1.31 22.73 -10.28
CA TYR A 79 1.60 23.58 -11.43
C TYR A 79 2.64 22.93 -12.33
N LEU A 80 3.68 22.37 -11.73
CA LEU A 80 4.75 21.72 -12.48
C LEU A 80 4.23 20.53 -13.30
N LEU A 81 3.41 19.67 -12.70
CA LEU A 81 2.77 18.55 -13.39
C LEU A 81 1.89 19.04 -14.54
N GLU A 82 1.06 20.05 -14.33
CA GLU A 82 0.17 20.57 -15.37
C GLU A 82 0.92 21.18 -16.55
N ILE A 83 2.01 21.90 -16.29
CA ILE A 83 2.84 22.52 -17.32
C ILE A 83 3.54 21.46 -18.16
N VAL A 84 4.24 20.55 -17.50
CA VAL A 84 4.99 19.48 -18.19
C VAL A 84 4.03 18.61 -18.99
N ARG A 85 2.82 18.32 -18.48
CA ARG A 85 1.78 17.58 -19.21
C ARG A 85 1.34 18.31 -20.50
N LYS A 86 1.12 19.62 -20.42
CA LYS A 86 0.54 20.45 -21.48
C LYS A 86 1.52 20.94 -22.55
N ILE A 87 2.83 20.94 -22.29
CA ILE A 87 3.82 21.32 -23.30
C ILE A 87 3.79 20.29 -24.44
N ASP A 88 3.52 20.73 -25.65
CA ASP A 88 3.53 19.87 -26.84
C ASP A 88 4.94 19.83 -27.45
N SER A 89 5.78 18.93 -26.95
CA SER A 89 7.12 18.62 -27.46
C SER A 89 7.61 17.29 -26.93
N GLU A 90 8.57 16.65 -27.61
CA GLU A 90 9.29 15.48 -27.11
C GLU A 90 10.28 15.84 -26.00
N GLU A 91 10.84 17.05 -26.05
CA GLU A 91 11.86 17.54 -25.13
C GLU A 91 11.41 18.85 -24.50
N ILE A 92 11.75 19.04 -23.23
CA ILE A 92 11.47 20.26 -22.48
C ILE A 92 12.79 20.88 -22.08
N HIS A 93 12.91 22.17 -22.36
CA HIS A 93 13.98 23.02 -21.86
C HIS A 93 13.54 23.70 -20.56
N VAL A 94 14.36 23.59 -19.52
CA VAL A 94 14.12 24.15 -18.18
C VAL A 94 15.26 25.11 -17.83
N GLU A 95 14.92 26.36 -17.54
CA GLU A 95 15.88 27.44 -17.33
C GLU A 95 15.45 28.33 -16.16
N ILE A 96 16.31 28.52 -15.17
CA ILE A 96 16.12 29.58 -14.17
C ILE A 96 16.59 30.89 -14.82
N ILE A 97 15.66 31.82 -15.04
CA ILE A 97 15.97 33.11 -15.70
C ILE A 97 16.48 34.13 -14.68
N ASP A 98 15.77 34.28 -13.56
CA ASP A 98 16.07 35.29 -12.54
C ASP A 98 15.49 34.86 -11.18
N GLY A 99 16.32 34.83 -10.15
CA GLY A 99 15.93 34.36 -8.81
C GLY A 99 15.28 32.97 -8.84
N SER A 100 13.97 32.92 -8.59
CA SER A 100 13.17 31.69 -8.65
C SER A 100 12.27 31.59 -9.89
N LEU A 101 12.29 32.58 -10.79
CA LEU A 101 11.51 32.56 -12.02
C LEU A 101 12.08 31.52 -12.99
N THR A 102 11.35 30.43 -13.17
CA THR A 102 11.76 29.29 -13.98
C THR A 102 10.92 29.21 -15.24
N LYS A 103 11.59 29.09 -16.38
CA LYS A 103 11.00 28.93 -17.70
C LYS A 103 11.02 27.47 -18.13
N PHE A 104 9.86 27.01 -18.59
CA PHE A 104 9.68 25.72 -19.24
C PHE A 104 9.28 26.00 -20.68
N SER A 105 10.02 25.46 -21.65
CA SER A 105 9.72 25.64 -23.07
C SER A 105 9.81 24.33 -23.84
N GLY A 106 8.89 24.17 -24.79
CA GLY A 106 8.95 23.15 -25.84
C GLY A 106 9.04 23.81 -27.22
N ASN A 107 8.38 23.24 -28.22
CA ASN A 107 8.44 23.72 -29.60
C ASN A 107 7.80 25.10 -29.79
N SER A 108 6.57 25.26 -29.29
CA SER A 108 5.75 26.47 -29.48
C SER A 108 5.27 27.11 -28.17
N ALA A 109 5.36 26.38 -27.06
CA ALA A 109 4.85 26.82 -25.77
C ALA A 109 6.00 27.25 -24.85
N VAL A 110 5.78 28.36 -24.14
CA VAL A 110 6.68 28.88 -23.10
C VAL A 110 5.86 29.22 -21.87
N PHE A 111 6.22 28.62 -20.74
CA PHE A 111 5.65 28.90 -19.43
C PHE A 111 6.73 29.51 -18.55
N LYS A 112 6.38 30.55 -17.78
CA LYS A 112 7.26 31.13 -16.76
C LYS A 112 6.54 31.06 -15.43
N ILE A 113 7.14 30.37 -14.46
CA ILE A 113 6.55 30.12 -13.14
C ILE A 113 7.49 30.58 -12.06
N ASN A 114 6.93 31.24 -11.05
CA ASN A 114 7.67 31.55 -9.84
C ASN A 114 7.83 30.26 -9.02
N GLY A 115 9.08 29.81 -8.90
CA GLY A 115 9.47 28.84 -7.90
C GLY A 115 9.63 29.46 -6.51
N MET A 116 10.00 28.63 -5.56
CA MET A 116 10.41 28.96 -4.21
C MET A 116 11.92 28.69 -4.05
N ASN A 117 12.50 29.22 -2.98
CA ASN A 117 13.89 28.94 -2.67
C ASN A 117 14.04 27.46 -2.26
N PRO A 118 14.91 26.67 -2.93
CA PRO A 118 15.13 25.27 -2.57
C PRO A 118 15.68 25.07 -1.15
N HIS A 119 16.27 26.10 -0.54
CA HIS A 119 16.71 26.08 0.86
C HIS A 119 15.55 26.12 1.87
N ASP A 120 14.35 26.52 1.46
CA ASP A 120 13.15 26.47 2.31
C ASP A 120 12.57 25.04 2.41
N TYR A 121 13.05 24.13 1.55
CA TYR A 121 12.70 22.72 1.60
C TYR A 121 13.45 22.04 2.77
N PRO A 122 12.78 21.22 3.59
CA PRO A 122 13.44 20.56 4.70
C PRO A 122 14.57 19.66 4.22
N THR A 123 15.66 19.62 4.97
CA THR A 123 16.75 18.69 4.69
C THR A 123 16.33 17.28 5.10
N ILE A 124 16.24 16.38 4.12
CA ILE A 124 15.87 14.98 4.33
C ILE A 124 17.13 14.15 4.16
N ASP A 125 17.50 13.40 5.19
CA ASP A 125 18.65 12.50 5.15
C ASP A 125 18.27 11.17 4.52
N PHE A 126 18.69 10.98 3.26
CA PHE A 126 18.55 9.73 2.51
C PHE A 126 19.73 8.77 2.70
N SER A 127 20.64 9.01 3.67
CA SER A 127 21.66 8.04 4.02
C SER A 127 21.03 6.69 4.39
N LYS A 128 21.61 5.63 3.81
CA LYS A 128 21.16 4.25 3.98
C LYS A 128 21.55 3.75 5.38
N PRO A 129 20.60 3.26 6.19
CA PRO A 129 20.90 2.48 7.39
C PRO A 129 21.89 1.34 7.12
N ALA A 130 22.54 0.84 8.17
CA ALA A 130 23.52 -0.24 8.04
C ALA A 130 22.90 -1.59 7.65
N ASN A 131 21.72 -1.90 8.22
CA ASN A 131 21.05 -3.18 7.99
C ASN A 131 20.17 -3.09 6.75
N SER A 132 20.27 -4.10 5.89
CA SER A 132 19.47 -4.18 4.68
C SER A 132 19.03 -5.61 4.39
N VAL A 133 17.83 -5.71 3.83
CA VAL A 133 17.31 -6.97 3.31
C VAL A 133 16.86 -6.78 1.87
N VAL A 134 16.96 -7.84 1.07
CA VAL A 134 16.54 -7.83 -0.34
C VAL A 134 15.28 -8.68 -0.49
N ILE A 135 14.29 -8.15 -1.19
CA ILE A 135 13.03 -8.85 -1.47
C ILE A 135 12.67 -8.67 -2.94
N SER A 136 12.12 -9.71 -3.57
CA SER A 136 11.61 -9.54 -4.93
C SER A 136 10.36 -8.64 -4.92
N SER A 137 10.19 -7.87 -5.99
CA SER A 137 9.04 -6.98 -6.15
C SER A 137 7.72 -7.74 -6.15
N SER A 138 7.69 -8.96 -6.69
CA SER A 138 6.52 -9.83 -6.65
C SER A 138 6.13 -10.21 -5.22
N VAL A 139 7.09 -10.67 -4.41
CA VAL A 139 6.83 -11.06 -3.02
C VAL A 139 6.43 -9.85 -2.18
N MET A 140 7.05 -8.69 -2.41
CA MET A 140 6.67 -7.45 -1.74
C MET A 140 5.25 -6.99 -2.14
N SER A 141 4.88 -7.12 -3.41
CA SER A 141 3.52 -6.84 -3.87
C SER A 141 2.51 -7.73 -3.15
N ASP A 142 2.81 -9.02 -3.04
CA ASP A 142 1.96 -10.00 -2.36
C ASP A 142 1.80 -9.65 -0.87
N ILE A 143 2.89 -9.31 -0.17
CA ILE A 143 2.83 -8.88 1.23
C ILE A 143 1.87 -7.69 1.36
N ILE A 144 2.03 -6.67 0.51
CA ILE A 144 1.25 -5.44 0.59
C ILE A 144 -0.23 -5.73 0.31
N GLU A 145 -0.53 -6.36 -0.82
CA GLU A 145 -1.90 -6.70 -1.23
C GLU A 145 -2.62 -7.60 -0.23
N GLN A 146 -1.89 -8.50 0.40
CA GLN A 146 -2.48 -9.49 1.29
C GLN A 146 -2.57 -9.04 2.75
N THR A 147 -2.00 -7.89 3.12
CA THR A 147 -2.01 -7.43 4.52
C THR A 147 -2.56 -6.03 4.74
N THR A 148 -2.27 -5.04 3.88
CA THR A 148 -2.56 -3.63 4.22
C THR A 148 -4.05 -3.33 4.39
N PHE A 149 -4.93 -4.05 3.72
CA PHE A 149 -6.38 -3.88 3.84
C PHE A 149 -6.90 -4.16 5.27
N ALA A 150 -6.20 -4.98 6.05
CA ALA A 150 -6.59 -5.32 7.42
C ALA A 150 -6.10 -4.30 8.47
N THR A 151 -5.43 -3.22 8.07
CA THR A 151 -4.98 -2.16 8.99
C THR A 151 -6.14 -1.26 9.44
N SER A 152 -5.99 -0.68 10.64
CA SER A 152 -6.93 0.30 11.18
C SER A 152 -6.88 1.61 10.42
N ILE A 153 -8.04 2.18 10.11
CA ILE A 153 -8.18 3.58 9.65
C ILE A 153 -8.29 4.58 10.81
N LYS A 154 -8.38 4.09 12.05
CA LYS A 154 -8.53 4.91 13.26
C LYS A 154 -7.15 5.21 13.84
N GLU A 155 -6.87 6.50 14.00
CA GLU A 155 -5.62 7.01 14.60
C GLU A 155 -5.57 6.90 16.14
N THR A 156 -6.60 6.32 16.78
CA THR A 156 -6.61 6.14 18.25
C THR A 156 -5.60 5.09 18.73
N LYS A 157 -5.24 4.15 17.85
CA LYS A 157 -4.14 3.19 18.05
C LYS A 157 -3.22 3.25 16.82
N PRO A 158 -2.32 4.23 16.73
CA PRO A 158 -1.50 4.47 15.53
C PRO A 158 -0.74 3.23 15.07
N VAL A 159 -0.23 2.41 15.99
CA VAL A 159 0.49 1.17 15.64
C VAL A 159 -0.32 0.20 14.77
N LEU A 160 -1.66 0.26 14.80
CA LEU A 160 -2.54 -0.59 13.99
C LEU A 160 -2.82 -0.02 12.59
N THR A 161 -2.41 1.20 12.29
CA THR A 161 -2.54 1.80 10.94
C THR A 161 -1.46 1.29 9.98
N GLY A 162 -0.49 0.53 10.49
CA GLY A 162 0.56 -0.10 9.72
C GLY A 162 0.57 -1.62 9.78
N VAL A 163 1.45 -2.18 8.96
CA VAL A 163 1.73 -3.61 8.91
C VAL A 163 3.01 -3.86 9.69
N ASN A 164 2.96 -4.80 10.63
CA ASN A 164 4.13 -5.25 11.36
C ASN A 164 4.94 -6.20 10.51
N PHE A 165 6.22 -5.88 10.29
CA PHE A 165 7.19 -6.74 9.66
C PHE A 165 8.12 -7.26 10.75
N HIS A 166 8.04 -8.56 11.00
CA HIS A 166 8.86 -9.26 11.98
C HIS A 166 9.70 -10.33 11.28
N LEU A 167 11.01 -10.10 11.20
CA LEU A 167 11.99 -11.04 10.67
C LEU A 167 12.76 -11.68 11.83
N ALA A 168 12.60 -12.99 12.00
CA ALA A 168 13.34 -13.79 12.96
C ALA A 168 13.51 -15.23 12.45
N ASN A 169 14.66 -15.85 12.74
CA ASN A 169 14.93 -17.26 12.41
C ASN A 169 14.68 -17.61 10.93
N ASN A 170 15.11 -16.74 10.01
CA ASN A 170 14.87 -16.86 8.56
C ASN A 170 13.39 -16.91 8.14
N ILE A 171 12.49 -16.33 8.92
CA ILE A 171 11.07 -16.23 8.63
C ILE A 171 10.65 -14.77 8.73
N LEU A 172 10.11 -14.21 7.64
CA LEU A 172 9.45 -12.92 7.63
C LEU A 172 7.94 -13.12 7.85
N CYS A 173 7.45 -12.54 8.93
CA CYS A 173 6.04 -12.52 9.28
C CYS A 173 5.52 -11.08 9.14
N CYS A 174 4.57 -10.89 8.24
CA CYS A 174 3.90 -9.62 8.00
C CYS A 174 2.47 -9.69 8.53
N THR A 175 2.14 -8.89 9.55
CA THR A 175 0.83 -8.93 10.23
C THR A 175 0.14 -7.57 10.21
N ALA A 176 -1.15 -7.56 9.89
CA ALA A 176 -2.01 -6.39 9.93
C ALA A 176 -3.31 -6.73 10.69
N THR A 177 -3.80 -5.82 11.52
CA THR A 177 -5.09 -5.97 12.21
C THR A 177 -5.69 -4.62 12.60
N ASP A 178 -7.02 -4.55 12.60
CA ASP A 178 -7.82 -3.42 13.10
C ASP A 178 -8.55 -3.77 14.41
N SER A 179 -8.20 -4.89 15.05
CA SER A 179 -8.87 -5.54 16.19
C SER A 179 -10.12 -6.37 15.87
N TYR A 180 -10.67 -6.30 14.65
CA TYR A 180 -11.84 -7.08 14.22
C TYR A 180 -11.51 -8.12 13.15
N ARG A 181 -10.41 -7.93 12.46
CA ARG A 181 -9.85 -8.88 11.50
C ARG A 181 -8.34 -8.85 11.55
N LEU A 182 -7.72 -9.87 10.99
CA LEU A 182 -6.27 -9.98 10.92
C LEU A 182 -5.85 -10.63 9.61
N ALA A 183 -4.83 -10.06 9.00
CA ALA A 183 -4.13 -10.64 7.86
C ALA A 183 -2.70 -10.97 8.28
N LYS A 184 -2.23 -12.19 7.99
CA LYS A 184 -0.88 -12.63 8.31
C LYS A 184 -0.27 -13.38 7.14
N LYS A 185 0.81 -12.84 6.58
CA LYS A 185 1.64 -13.51 5.57
C LYS A 185 2.95 -13.97 6.21
N THR A 186 3.29 -15.25 6.06
CA THR A 186 4.51 -15.85 6.61
C THR A 186 5.32 -16.48 5.49
N ILE A 187 6.51 -15.94 5.23
CA ILE A 187 7.38 -16.44 4.16
C ILE A 187 8.77 -16.80 4.70
N PRO A 188 9.41 -17.86 4.17
CA PRO A 188 10.84 -18.06 4.35
C PRO A 188 11.61 -16.85 3.83
N PHE A 189 12.58 -16.38 4.60
CA PHE A 189 13.34 -15.19 4.28
C PHE A 189 14.77 -15.33 4.78
N THR A 190 15.69 -15.71 3.89
CA THR A 190 17.09 -15.94 4.26
C THR A 190 17.78 -14.62 4.54
N SER A 191 18.12 -14.36 5.79
CA SER A 191 18.87 -13.17 6.21
C SER A 191 19.58 -13.42 7.54
N SER A 192 20.75 -12.82 7.73
CA SER A 192 21.43 -12.77 9.03
C SER A 192 20.82 -11.74 9.98
N ASP A 193 19.98 -10.85 9.47
CA ASP A 193 19.36 -9.78 10.24
C ASP A 193 18.05 -10.22 10.90
N SER A 194 17.73 -9.55 12.01
CA SER A 194 16.44 -9.66 12.68
C SER A 194 15.89 -8.29 13.00
N PHE A 195 14.60 -8.09 12.81
CA PHE A 195 13.95 -6.83 13.15
C PHE A 195 12.47 -7.04 13.43
N ASN A 196 11.89 -6.12 14.19
CA ASN A 196 10.45 -6.06 14.44
C ASN A 196 10.03 -4.58 14.35
N VAL A 197 9.44 -4.20 13.23
CA VAL A 197 9.09 -2.82 12.91
C VAL A 197 7.68 -2.76 12.35
N THR A 198 7.01 -1.62 12.55
CA THR A 198 5.68 -1.39 11.97
C THR A 198 5.74 -0.28 10.93
N ILE A 199 5.39 -0.61 9.70
CA ILE A 199 5.46 0.30 8.55
C ILE A 199 4.04 0.79 8.24
N PRO A 200 3.80 2.12 8.13
CA PRO A 200 2.48 2.63 7.80
C PRO A 200 1.92 2.03 6.50
N SER A 201 0.65 1.65 6.50
CA SER A 201 -0.02 1.08 5.31
C SER A 201 0.01 2.02 4.12
N LYS A 202 -0.18 3.33 4.36
CA LYS A 202 -0.05 4.39 3.34
C LYS A 202 1.31 4.32 2.65
N SER A 203 2.40 4.16 3.41
CA SER A 203 3.75 4.08 2.86
C SER A 203 3.98 2.83 2.03
N LEU A 204 3.48 1.68 2.51
CA LEU A 204 3.53 0.43 1.75
C LEU A 204 2.76 0.53 0.43
N ASN A 205 1.59 1.18 0.44
CA ASN A 205 0.83 1.42 -0.80
C ASN A 205 1.60 2.31 -1.78
N GLU A 206 2.37 3.29 -1.29
CA GLU A 206 3.24 4.09 -2.16
C GLU A 206 4.42 3.28 -2.70
N VAL A 207 5.02 2.38 -1.92
CA VAL A 207 6.03 1.43 -2.43
C VAL A 207 5.45 0.62 -3.58
N LYS A 208 4.25 0.06 -3.40
CA LYS A 208 3.56 -0.70 -4.45
C LYS A 208 3.33 0.12 -5.71
N ALA A 209 2.87 1.36 -5.57
CA ALA A 209 2.52 2.20 -6.70
C ALA A 209 3.72 2.79 -7.46
N THR A 210 4.91 2.82 -6.85
CA THR A 210 6.07 3.56 -7.40
C THR A 210 7.31 2.72 -7.62
N MET A 211 7.50 1.62 -6.89
CA MET A 211 8.78 0.91 -6.82
C MET A 211 8.73 -0.49 -7.39
N LEU A 212 7.56 -1.15 -7.36
CA LEU A 212 7.41 -2.54 -7.78
C LEU A 212 7.21 -2.64 -9.29
N GLY A 213 7.99 -3.51 -9.92
CA GLY A 213 7.87 -3.88 -11.32
C GLY A 213 8.21 -5.35 -11.54
N ASP A 214 7.91 -5.86 -12.72
CA ASP A 214 8.12 -7.26 -13.08
C ASP A 214 9.61 -7.64 -12.95
N ASP A 215 9.86 -8.81 -12.35
CA ASP A 215 11.20 -9.42 -12.21
C ASP A 215 12.30 -8.52 -11.61
N SER A 216 11.93 -7.56 -10.77
CA SER A 216 12.87 -6.67 -10.06
C SER A 216 13.00 -7.02 -8.57
N GLU A 217 14.06 -6.53 -7.94
CA GLU A 217 14.28 -6.61 -6.50
C GLU A 217 14.25 -5.22 -5.86
N ILE A 218 13.87 -5.17 -4.58
CA ILE A 218 13.94 -3.98 -3.74
C ILE A 218 14.84 -4.24 -2.55
N GLN A 219 15.74 -3.31 -2.29
CA GLN A 219 16.51 -3.26 -1.06
C GLN A 219 15.73 -2.49 0.00
N ILE A 220 15.54 -3.09 1.17
CA ILE A 220 14.88 -2.47 2.32
C ILE A 220 15.95 -2.21 3.38
N PHE A 221 16.21 -0.94 3.67
CA PHE A 221 17.07 -0.53 4.76
C PHE A 221 16.23 -0.09 5.96
N LEU A 222 16.62 -0.51 7.15
CA LEU A 222 15.82 -0.32 8.37
C LEU A 222 16.68 0.18 9.52
N ASN A 223 16.09 1.03 10.36
CA ASN A 223 16.55 1.27 11.73
C ASN A 223 15.33 1.36 12.67
N ASP A 224 15.52 1.91 13.88
CA ASP A 224 14.47 2.07 14.88
C ASP A 224 13.41 3.13 14.54
N LYS A 225 13.67 4.01 13.56
CA LYS A 225 12.83 5.19 13.26
C LYS A 225 12.32 5.28 11.84
N LYS A 226 13.02 4.69 10.87
CA LYS A 226 12.71 4.80 9.44
C LYS A 226 12.94 3.50 8.70
N ALA A 227 12.14 3.30 7.66
CA ALA A 227 12.37 2.34 6.60
C ALA A 227 12.69 3.07 5.30
N GLN A 228 13.60 2.53 4.51
CA GLN A 228 13.90 3.00 3.16
C GLN A 228 13.79 1.84 2.18
N PHE A 229 13.01 2.03 1.13
CA PHE A 229 12.89 1.14 0.00
C PHE A 229 13.71 1.73 -1.13
N VAL A 230 14.62 0.95 -1.69
CA VAL A 230 15.59 1.41 -2.67
C VAL A 230 15.61 0.45 -3.85
N ASN A 231 15.46 1.00 -5.05
CA ASN A 231 15.82 0.35 -6.30
C ASN A 231 16.87 1.20 -7.04
N GLU A 232 17.13 0.89 -8.31
CA GLU A 232 18.25 1.48 -9.08
C GLU A 232 18.32 3.01 -9.04
N ASP A 233 17.20 3.69 -9.27
CA ASP A 233 17.16 5.14 -9.47
C ASP A 233 16.30 5.88 -8.45
N MET A 234 15.68 5.19 -7.49
CA MET A 234 14.72 5.79 -6.56
C MET A 234 14.83 5.25 -5.13
N ILE A 235 14.58 6.16 -4.20
CA ILE A 235 14.51 5.92 -2.76
C ILE A 235 13.16 6.40 -2.25
N LEU A 236 12.38 5.52 -1.63
CA LEU A 236 11.21 5.86 -0.83
C LEU A 236 11.55 5.66 0.64
N GLN A 237 11.55 6.74 1.40
CA GLN A 237 11.76 6.76 2.84
C GLN A 237 10.44 6.98 3.57
N THR A 238 10.20 6.23 4.63
CA THR A 238 9.05 6.42 5.52
C THR A 238 9.45 6.34 6.99
N ARG A 239 8.76 7.11 7.83
CA ARG A 239 8.82 6.96 9.29
C ARG A 239 8.15 5.65 9.71
N LEU A 240 8.75 4.96 10.67
CA LEU A 240 8.13 3.81 11.34
C LEU A 240 7.10 4.29 12.36
N LEU A 241 6.11 3.45 12.63
CA LEU A 241 5.15 3.69 13.70
C LEU A 241 5.77 3.31 15.04
N ASP A 242 5.69 4.22 16.00
CA ASP A 242 6.16 4.00 17.36
C ASP A 242 5.23 3.03 18.12
N GLY A 243 5.83 2.26 19.04
CA GLY A 243 5.12 1.35 19.96
C GLY A 243 5.20 -0.12 19.58
N GLY A 244 4.90 -0.98 20.55
CA GLY A 244 4.86 -2.43 20.35
C GLY A 244 3.61 -2.86 19.57
N TYR A 245 3.79 -3.69 18.55
CA TYR A 245 2.67 -4.34 17.87
C TYR A 245 2.08 -5.42 18.78
N PRO A 246 0.75 -5.62 18.81
CA PRO A 246 0.14 -6.64 19.67
C PRO A 246 0.57 -8.07 19.31
N GLU A 247 0.65 -8.93 20.34
CA GLU A 247 0.86 -10.37 20.20
C GLU A 247 -0.39 -11.07 19.67
N THR A 248 -0.48 -11.22 18.35
CA THR A 248 -1.68 -11.73 17.67
C THR A 248 -1.75 -13.25 17.55
N ASP A 249 -0.64 -13.96 17.71
CA ASP A 249 -0.59 -15.43 17.57
C ASP A 249 -1.54 -16.17 18.51
N ARG A 250 -1.87 -15.55 19.66
CA ARG A 250 -2.82 -16.08 20.64
C ARG A 250 -4.27 -15.99 20.18
N LEU A 251 -4.56 -15.16 19.18
CA LEU A 251 -5.90 -14.96 18.64
C LEU A 251 -6.23 -15.99 17.55
N ILE A 252 -5.21 -16.61 16.95
CA ILE A 252 -5.34 -17.55 15.84
C ILE A 252 -5.71 -18.94 16.40
N PRO A 253 -6.92 -19.46 16.13
CA PRO A 253 -7.31 -20.80 16.54
C PRO A 253 -6.41 -21.88 15.89
N ARG A 254 -6.22 -23.00 16.61
CA ARG A 254 -5.45 -24.17 16.12
C ARG A 254 -6.30 -25.43 15.96
N GLU A 255 -7.52 -25.39 16.48
CA GLU A 255 -8.47 -26.49 16.43
C GLU A 255 -9.78 -25.96 15.86
N PHE A 256 -10.29 -26.66 14.86
CA PHE A 256 -11.51 -26.29 14.15
C PHE A 256 -12.51 -27.43 14.24
N LYS A 257 -13.77 -27.07 14.43
CA LYS A 257 -14.88 -28.02 14.50
C LYS A 257 -15.64 -28.11 13.18
N TYR A 258 -15.50 -27.09 12.34
CA TYR A 258 -16.23 -26.97 11.09
C TYR A 258 -15.30 -26.52 9.96
N THR A 259 -15.56 -27.01 8.77
CA THR A 259 -14.83 -26.62 7.55
C THR A 259 -15.82 -26.41 6.42
N LEU A 260 -15.69 -25.29 5.72
CA LEU A 260 -16.40 -24.99 4.48
C LEU A 260 -15.38 -24.86 3.34
N GLU A 261 -15.52 -25.67 2.31
CA GLU A 261 -14.81 -25.52 1.03
C GLU A 261 -15.75 -24.91 0.00
N ILE A 262 -15.34 -23.79 -0.60
CA ILE A 262 -16.18 -23.02 -1.52
C ILE A 262 -15.34 -22.36 -2.61
N SER A 263 -15.97 -22.09 -3.77
CA SER A 263 -15.40 -21.24 -4.81
C SER A 263 -15.15 -19.83 -4.28
N ARG A 264 -13.92 -19.33 -4.47
CA ARG A 264 -13.51 -17.99 -4.07
C ARG A 264 -14.34 -16.92 -4.77
N SER A 265 -14.55 -17.06 -6.08
CA SER A 265 -15.32 -16.10 -6.87
C SER A 265 -16.78 -16.07 -6.44
N ASP A 266 -17.36 -17.23 -6.14
CA ASP A 266 -18.79 -17.33 -5.83
C ASP A 266 -19.09 -16.68 -4.49
N LEU A 267 -18.23 -16.91 -3.48
CA LEU A 267 -18.35 -16.24 -2.18
C LEU A 267 -18.20 -14.72 -2.31
N ILE A 268 -17.20 -14.24 -3.07
CA ILE A 268 -16.99 -12.80 -3.29
C ILE A 268 -18.23 -12.19 -3.95
N HIS A 269 -18.74 -12.80 -5.02
CA HIS A 269 -19.89 -12.27 -5.75
C HIS A 269 -21.18 -12.30 -4.93
N ALA A 270 -21.39 -13.35 -4.12
CA ALA A 270 -22.55 -13.45 -3.23
C ALA A 270 -22.55 -12.33 -2.18
N ILE A 271 -21.39 -12.05 -1.57
CA ILE A 271 -21.27 -10.95 -0.60
C ILE A 271 -21.42 -9.60 -1.31
N ASP A 272 -20.76 -9.39 -2.45
CA ASP A 272 -20.77 -8.14 -3.22
C ASP A 272 -22.20 -7.69 -3.57
N ARG A 273 -23.06 -8.64 -3.98
CA ARG A 273 -24.49 -8.42 -4.24
C ARG A 273 -25.27 -7.88 -3.04
N THR A 274 -24.78 -8.07 -1.81
CA THR A 274 -25.48 -7.66 -0.58
C THR A 274 -24.90 -6.40 0.06
N THR A 275 -23.84 -5.82 -0.51
CA THR A 275 -23.11 -4.66 0.08
C THR A 275 -23.98 -3.42 0.27
N PHE A 276 -25.06 -3.26 -0.50
CA PHE A 276 -26.01 -2.16 -0.36
C PHE A 276 -27.03 -2.35 0.78
N ILE A 277 -27.22 -3.58 1.27
CA ILE A 277 -28.11 -3.88 2.40
C ILE A 277 -27.29 -3.72 3.69
N LYS A 278 -27.51 -2.59 4.37
CA LYS A 278 -26.76 -2.18 5.56
C LYS A 278 -27.67 -2.10 6.78
N THR A 279 -27.09 -2.48 7.91
CA THR A 279 -27.65 -2.32 9.27
C THR A 279 -26.60 -1.55 10.07
N ASP A 280 -26.98 -0.40 10.64
CA ASP A 280 -26.06 0.51 11.35
C ASP A 280 -24.80 0.87 10.54
N ASN A 281 -24.97 1.16 9.25
CA ASN A 281 -23.90 1.42 8.27
C ASN A 281 -22.93 0.24 8.00
N MET A 282 -23.22 -0.95 8.52
CA MET A 282 -22.43 -2.17 8.29
C MET A 282 -23.18 -3.16 7.41
N THR A 283 -22.46 -3.81 6.50
CA THR A 283 -22.96 -4.98 5.77
C THR A 283 -22.74 -6.21 6.64
N ILE A 284 -23.82 -6.74 7.22
CA ILE A 284 -23.79 -7.94 8.07
C ILE A 284 -24.42 -9.10 7.31
N ASN A 285 -23.62 -10.13 7.03
CA ASN A 285 -24.08 -11.36 6.42
C ASN A 285 -24.17 -12.46 7.48
N ARG A 286 -25.21 -13.28 7.39
CA ARG A 286 -25.41 -14.48 8.19
C ARG A 286 -25.26 -15.69 7.29
N LEU A 287 -24.32 -16.56 7.62
CA LEU A 287 -24.02 -17.80 6.92
C LEU A 287 -24.54 -18.97 7.75
N GLN A 288 -25.46 -19.73 7.15
CA GLN A 288 -26.02 -20.95 7.72
C GLN A 288 -25.45 -22.12 6.92
N CYS A 289 -24.77 -23.04 7.60
CA CYS A 289 -24.12 -24.19 6.97
C CYS A 289 -24.61 -25.50 7.60
N SER A 290 -24.95 -26.45 6.74
CA SER A 290 -25.20 -27.85 7.08
C SER A 290 -24.60 -28.75 6.01
N THR A 291 -24.64 -30.06 6.20
CA THR A 291 -24.23 -31.02 5.16
C THR A 291 -25.16 -31.04 3.94
N GLU A 292 -26.36 -30.47 4.05
CA GLU A 292 -27.38 -30.44 2.99
C GLU A 292 -27.37 -29.11 2.23
N GLU A 293 -27.22 -27.99 2.94
CA GLU A 293 -27.30 -26.65 2.35
C GLU A 293 -26.34 -25.65 3.01
N ILE A 294 -25.91 -24.68 2.20
CA ILE A 294 -25.15 -23.51 2.62
C ILE A 294 -25.91 -22.28 2.14
N VAL A 295 -26.33 -21.43 3.08
CA VAL A 295 -27.19 -20.28 2.80
C VAL A 295 -26.53 -19.02 3.34
N LEU A 296 -26.38 -18.02 2.48
CA LEU A 296 -25.97 -16.67 2.84
C LEU A 296 -27.19 -15.75 2.85
N THR A 297 -27.44 -15.12 3.99
CA THR A 297 -28.50 -14.11 4.13
C THR A 297 -27.92 -12.76 4.55
N ASN A 298 -28.62 -11.69 4.21
CA ASN A 298 -28.40 -10.34 4.74
C ASN A 298 -29.78 -9.73 4.96
N LYS A 299 -29.96 -9.04 6.09
CA LYS A 299 -31.24 -8.44 6.46
C LYS A 299 -31.05 -7.07 7.08
N SER A 300 -31.84 -6.11 6.62
CA SER A 300 -31.99 -4.78 7.19
C SER A 300 -33.48 -4.45 7.28
N GLN A 301 -33.92 -3.93 8.43
CA GLN A 301 -35.32 -3.54 8.62
C GLN A 301 -35.74 -2.40 7.66
N GLU A 302 -34.79 -1.54 7.30
CA GLU A 302 -35.04 -0.35 6.48
C GLU A 302 -35.01 -0.63 4.98
N ILE A 303 -34.22 -1.64 4.55
CA ILE A 303 -33.93 -1.88 3.13
C ILE A 303 -34.60 -3.17 2.62
N GLY A 304 -34.61 -4.23 3.43
CA GLY A 304 -35.11 -5.56 3.04
C GLY A 304 -34.11 -6.67 3.32
N GLU A 305 -34.25 -7.79 2.62
CA GLU A 305 -33.43 -8.99 2.82
C GLU A 305 -32.99 -9.64 1.51
N SER A 306 -31.88 -10.36 1.58
CA SER A 306 -31.37 -11.23 0.51
C SER A 306 -31.20 -12.65 1.04
N HIS A 307 -31.46 -13.63 0.18
CA HIS A 307 -31.26 -15.04 0.47
C HIS A 307 -30.60 -15.70 -0.75
N GLU A 308 -29.46 -16.34 -0.52
CA GLU A 308 -28.69 -16.99 -1.59
C GLU A 308 -28.15 -18.34 -1.12
N THR A 309 -28.43 -19.40 -1.89
CA THR A 309 -27.87 -20.73 -1.66
C THR A 309 -26.53 -20.83 -2.40
N LEU A 310 -25.48 -21.19 -1.67
CA LEU A 310 -24.13 -21.31 -2.20
C LEU A 310 -23.76 -22.77 -2.46
N VAL A 311 -22.93 -23.00 -3.48
CA VAL A 311 -22.39 -24.33 -3.79
C VAL A 311 -21.05 -24.49 -3.08
N GLY A 312 -20.95 -25.48 -2.20
CA GLY A 312 -19.73 -25.78 -1.44
C GLY A 312 -19.85 -27.11 -0.70
N THR A 313 -18.80 -27.51 0.00
CA THR A 313 -18.79 -28.70 0.86
C THR A 313 -18.57 -28.27 2.30
N PHE A 314 -19.52 -28.59 3.17
CA PHE A 314 -19.45 -28.30 4.60
C PHE A 314 -19.27 -29.58 5.42
N THR A 315 -18.36 -29.55 6.37
CA THR A 315 -18.12 -30.62 7.35
C THR A 315 -18.29 -30.07 8.75
N GLY A 316 -19.13 -30.71 9.55
CA GLY A 316 -19.40 -30.35 10.95
C GLY A 316 -20.90 -30.38 11.28
N GLU A 317 -21.24 -30.12 12.54
CA GLU A 317 -22.63 -29.88 12.96
C GLU A 317 -23.18 -28.59 12.33
N PRO A 318 -24.50 -28.40 12.24
CA PRO A 318 -25.09 -27.16 11.75
C PRO A 318 -24.47 -25.92 12.42
N LEU A 319 -24.04 -24.96 11.60
CA LEU A 319 -23.40 -23.72 12.04
C LEU A 319 -24.21 -22.52 11.57
N ASP A 320 -24.42 -21.57 12.47
CA ASP A 320 -25.07 -20.30 12.16
C ASP A 320 -24.21 -19.14 12.64
N ILE A 321 -23.59 -18.41 11.70
CA ILE A 321 -22.60 -17.39 12.03
C ILE A 321 -22.84 -16.09 11.26
N SER A 322 -22.82 -14.98 11.98
CA SER A 322 -22.92 -13.64 11.41
C SER A 322 -21.55 -12.96 11.39
N PHE A 323 -21.24 -12.21 10.33
CA PHE A 323 -19.98 -11.50 10.17
C PHE A 323 -20.13 -10.24 9.30
N SER A 324 -19.10 -9.40 9.29
CA SER A 324 -19.04 -8.30 8.32
C SER A 324 -18.73 -8.84 6.92
N GLY A 325 -19.65 -8.61 5.98
CA GLY A 325 -19.46 -8.99 4.58
C GLY A 325 -18.22 -8.35 3.98
N ASN A 326 -17.99 -7.07 4.24
CA ASN A 326 -16.81 -6.36 3.74
C ASN A 326 -15.50 -7.01 4.21
N TYR A 327 -15.43 -7.45 5.48
CA TYR A 327 -14.22 -8.08 6.00
C TYR A 327 -13.93 -9.43 5.32
N VAL A 328 -14.95 -10.27 5.17
CA VAL A 328 -14.83 -11.57 4.50
C VAL A 328 -14.52 -11.38 3.01
N MET A 329 -15.15 -10.41 2.35
CA MET A 329 -14.92 -10.13 0.94
C MET A 329 -13.49 -9.64 0.68
N GLU A 330 -12.96 -8.72 1.50
CA GLU A 330 -11.57 -8.25 1.36
C GLU A 330 -10.57 -9.37 1.67
N ALA A 331 -10.82 -10.19 2.69
CA ALA A 331 -10.03 -11.39 2.98
C ALA A 331 -10.02 -12.36 1.78
N ALA A 332 -11.19 -12.69 1.24
CA ALA A 332 -11.31 -13.58 0.07
C ALA A 332 -10.63 -13.01 -1.18
N ARG A 333 -10.69 -11.69 -1.42
CA ARG A 333 -10.01 -11.03 -2.54
C ARG A 333 -8.49 -11.11 -2.44
N SER A 334 -7.95 -11.11 -1.23
CA SER A 334 -6.50 -11.18 -0.99
C SER A 334 -5.89 -12.57 -1.22
N ILE A 335 -6.70 -13.62 -1.09
CA ILE A 335 -6.23 -15.01 -1.23
C ILE A 335 -6.16 -15.37 -2.72
N ARG A 336 -5.06 -16.00 -3.14
CA ARG A 336 -4.89 -16.55 -4.48
C ARG A 336 -5.51 -17.94 -4.58
N GLY A 337 -5.82 -18.34 -5.82
CA GLY A 337 -6.43 -19.63 -6.12
C GLY A 337 -7.94 -19.58 -6.28
N ASP A 338 -8.53 -20.67 -6.76
CA ASP A 338 -9.95 -20.71 -7.11
C ASP A 338 -10.82 -21.20 -5.95
N LYS A 339 -10.22 -21.94 -5.01
CA LYS A 339 -10.91 -22.50 -3.85
C LYS A 339 -10.46 -21.84 -2.56
N LEU A 340 -11.44 -21.57 -1.70
CA LEU A 340 -11.25 -21.16 -0.31
C LEU A 340 -11.60 -22.31 0.62
N LYS A 341 -10.78 -22.45 1.66
CA LYS A 341 -11.11 -23.20 2.86
C LYS A 341 -11.42 -22.21 3.97
N ILE A 342 -12.59 -22.35 4.58
CA ILE A 342 -13.00 -21.55 5.73
C ILE A 342 -13.16 -22.46 6.93
N GLU A 343 -12.42 -22.19 7.99
CA GLU A 343 -12.36 -23.04 9.18
C GLU A 343 -12.92 -22.30 10.40
N PHE A 344 -13.87 -22.93 11.08
CA PHE A 344 -14.60 -22.33 12.20
C PHE A 344 -14.39 -23.13 13.49
N VAL A 345 -14.40 -22.40 14.60
CA VAL A 345 -14.38 -22.99 15.97
C VAL A 345 -15.80 -23.06 16.55
N GLY A 346 -16.65 -22.10 16.19
CA GLY A 346 -18.03 -21.94 16.64
C GLY A 346 -18.56 -20.54 16.30
N GLU A 347 -19.84 -20.32 16.55
CA GLU A 347 -20.61 -19.15 16.07
C GLU A 347 -20.10 -17.79 16.57
N MET A 348 -19.48 -17.76 17.75
CA MET A 348 -19.01 -16.53 18.42
C MET A 348 -17.48 -16.47 18.56
N ARG A 349 -16.76 -17.28 17.79
CA ARG A 349 -15.28 -17.34 17.82
C ARG A 349 -14.72 -16.90 16.47
N PRO A 350 -13.49 -16.34 16.43
CA PRO A 350 -12.83 -16.04 15.17
C PRO A 350 -12.76 -17.25 14.26
N PHE A 351 -12.87 -17.02 12.97
CA PHE A 351 -12.74 -18.03 11.92
C PHE A 351 -11.67 -17.61 10.92
N ILE A 352 -11.14 -18.59 10.20
CA ILE A 352 -10.01 -18.40 9.28
C ILE A 352 -10.44 -18.67 7.85
N LEU A 353 -9.97 -17.83 6.92
CA LEU A 353 -10.00 -18.09 5.49
C LEU A 353 -8.56 -18.33 5.01
N SER A 354 -8.37 -19.39 4.25
CA SER A 354 -7.10 -19.76 3.62
C SER A 354 -7.33 -20.46 2.28
N SER A 355 -6.25 -20.74 1.56
CA SER A 355 -6.27 -21.62 0.39
C SER A 355 -5.12 -22.61 0.49
N GLU A 356 -5.34 -23.84 0.02
CA GLU A 356 -4.27 -24.82 -0.10
C GLU A 356 -3.22 -24.42 -1.16
N GLU A 357 -3.61 -23.56 -2.11
CA GLU A 357 -2.73 -23.04 -3.16
C GLU A 357 -1.75 -21.98 -2.63
N ASP A 358 -2.07 -21.33 -1.51
CA ASP A 358 -1.20 -20.36 -0.83
C ASP A 358 -1.21 -20.60 0.70
N PRO A 359 -0.37 -21.52 1.22
CA PRO A 359 -0.29 -21.78 2.64
C PRO A 359 0.43 -20.68 3.43
N THR A 360 0.97 -19.66 2.74
CA THR A 360 1.72 -18.57 3.38
C THR A 360 0.78 -17.51 3.97
N ILE A 361 -0.49 -17.50 3.57
CA ILE A 361 -1.46 -16.50 3.97
C ILE A 361 -2.51 -17.06 4.93
N LEU A 362 -2.82 -16.29 5.95
CA LEU A 362 -3.92 -16.54 6.88
C LEU A 362 -4.73 -15.26 7.03
N GLN A 363 -6.04 -15.37 6.79
CA GLN A 363 -6.99 -14.30 7.04
C GLN A 363 -7.92 -14.71 8.17
N LEU A 364 -8.09 -13.86 9.18
CA LEU A 364 -8.94 -14.11 10.33
C LEU A 364 -9.98 -13.00 10.46
N VAL A 365 -11.22 -13.40 10.74
CA VAL A 365 -12.35 -12.47 10.92
C VAL A 365 -13.08 -12.80 12.22
N LEU A 366 -13.42 -11.77 13.00
CA LEU A 366 -14.30 -11.91 14.16
C LEU A 366 -15.77 -11.93 13.72
N PRO A 367 -16.59 -12.83 14.27
CA PRO A 367 -18.02 -12.81 14.04
C PRO A 367 -18.68 -11.60 14.72
N VAL A 368 -19.86 -11.26 14.23
CA VAL A 368 -20.72 -10.21 14.76
C VAL A 368 -21.86 -10.86 15.53
N ARG A 369 -22.13 -10.35 16.73
CA ARG A 369 -23.29 -10.81 17.50
C ARG A 369 -24.56 -10.22 16.91
N THR A 370 -25.43 -11.09 16.40
CA THR A 370 -26.79 -10.72 15.99
C THR A 370 -27.79 -11.22 17.03
N TYR A 371 -28.74 -10.39 17.40
CA TYR A 371 -29.90 -10.79 18.20
C TYR A 371 -31.08 -11.00 17.24
N ASN A 372 -31.80 -12.11 17.41
CA ASN A 372 -32.99 -12.42 16.61
C ASN A 372 -34.12 -11.41 16.84
#